data_AF-A0A7Y4X8V7-F1
#
_entry.id   AF-A0A7Y4X8V7-F1
#
_cell.length_a   1.000
_cell.length_b   1.000
_cell.length_c   1.000
_cell.angle_alpha   90.00
_cell.angle_beta   90.00
_cell.angle_gamma   90.00
#
_symmetry.space_group_name_H-M   'P 1'
#
loop_
_entity.id
_entity.type
_entity.pdbx_description
1 polymer ?
#
loop_
_entity_poly.entity_id
_entity_poly.type
_entity_poly.pdbx_seq_one_letter_code
_entity_poly.pdbx_strand_id
1 'polypeptide(L)'
;MSKKIVLLTGCLLLLVVLSAALSFSNKADKKALASAALPPGQAEVTAKNLQSDTGEVVVFLEEAKVNATTPQRLDGYSCSVRNASGKSIKALTLLWIFRTINNGTESGISERVSFNSLVHPDLRESGFGRPLEPEQTIPLNAGTITKWDKARFLRAEVSVEYVEFEDGMKLGEDHNKIASSKLQQTREGAEKYKQWLKTQYLQKGKSVDALLEILQGAGMPPDLAVSPGGEMSGAQMYRKALLSLMKSGKGQDFANKHLN
;
A
#
# COMPACT_ATOMS: atom_id res chain seq x y z
N MET A 1 66.94 -28.53 -14.59
CA MET A 1 65.50 -28.91 -14.62
C MET A 1 65.07 -29.27 -13.20
N SER A 2 64.82 -28.29 -12.33
CA SER A 2 63.58 -27.53 -12.10
C SER A 2 62.58 -28.21 -11.14
N LYS A 3 62.92 -28.18 -9.84
CA LYS A 3 61.97 -28.40 -8.72
C LYS A 3 60.89 -27.30 -8.63
N LYS A 4 60.99 -26.22 -9.43
CA LYS A 4 60.03 -25.12 -9.47
C LYS A 4 58.79 -25.42 -10.33
N ILE A 5 58.85 -26.39 -11.24
CA ILE A 5 57.72 -26.73 -12.14
C ILE A 5 56.67 -27.61 -11.43
N VAL A 6 57.08 -28.46 -10.48
CA VAL A 6 56.15 -29.37 -9.76
C VAL A 6 55.27 -28.62 -8.75
N LEU A 7 55.73 -27.47 -8.22
CA LEU A 7 54.95 -26.67 -7.27
C LEU A 7 53.83 -25.85 -7.94
N LEU A 8 54.03 -25.41 -9.19
CA LEU A 8 53.03 -24.60 -9.90
C LEU A 8 51.83 -25.41 -10.40
N THR A 9 52.03 -26.67 -10.79
CA THR A 9 50.94 -27.56 -11.22
C THR A 9 50.05 -28.02 -10.06
N GLY A 10 50.59 -28.14 -8.84
CA GLY A 10 49.81 -28.47 -7.64
C GLY A 10 48.83 -27.38 -7.21
N CYS A 11 49.23 -26.10 -7.27
CA CYS A 11 48.35 -24.98 -6.92
C CYS A 11 47.20 -24.77 -7.93
N LEU A 12 47.42 -25.06 -9.21
CA LEU A 12 46.39 -24.87 -10.23
C LEU A 12 45.24 -25.89 -10.09
N LEU A 13 45.54 -27.13 -9.71
CA LEU A 13 44.55 -28.18 -9.47
C LEU A 13 43.68 -27.89 -8.24
N LEU A 14 44.27 -27.32 -7.18
CA LEU A 14 43.54 -26.94 -5.95
C LEU A 14 42.54 -25.80 -6.20
N LEU A 15 42.88 -24.83 -7.05
CA LEU A 15 41.98 -23.73 -7.44
C LEU A 15 40.78 -24.21 -8.28
N VAL A 16 40.98 -25.19 -9.17
CA VAL A 16 39.90 -25.76 -9.99
C VAL A 16 38.93 -26.60 -9.14
N VAL A 17 39.43 -27.34 -8.14
CA VAL A 17 38.57 -28.10 -7.22
C VAL A 17 37.77 -27.18 -6.29
N LEU A 18 38.37 -26.09 -5.80
CA LEU A 18 37.68 -25.10 -4.96
C LEU A 18 36.56 -24.36 -5.71
N SER A 19 36.80 -24.00 -6.98
CA SER A 19 35.80 -23.31 -7.82
C SER A 19 34.68 -24.24 -8.29
N ALA A 20 34.95 -25.54 -8.46
CA ALA A 20 33.91 -26.54 -8.63
C ALA A 20 33.05 -26.70 -7.36
N ALA A 21 33.67 -26.80 -6.17
CA ALA A 21 32.95 -26.95 -4.90
C ALA A 21 32.04 -25.73 -4.59
N LEU A 22 32.50 -24.50 -4.85
CA LEU A 22 31.68 -23.29 -4.72
C LEU A 22 30.52 -23.24 -5.73
N SER A 23 30.73 -23.77 -6.95
CA SER A 23 29.68 -23.85 -7.98
C SER A 23 28.62 -24.91 -7.67
N PHE A 24 28.98 -25.98 -6.96
CA PHE A 24 28.02 -27.01 -6.51
C PHE A 24 27.24 -26.58 -5.25
N SER A 25 27.86 -25.87 -4.30
CA SER A 25 27.16 -25.32 -3.12
C SER A 25 26.04 -24.38 -3.54
N ASN A 26 26.33 -23.47 -4.48
CA ASN A 26 25.37 -22.46 -4.95
C ASN A 26 24.20 -23.06 -5.76
N LYS A 27 24.37 -24.26 -6.34
CA LYS A 27 23.28 -25.00 -7.02
C LYS A 27 22.44 -25.82 -6.05
N ALA A 28 23.04 -26.40 -5.02
CA ALA A 28 22.33 -27.17 -4.01
C ALA A 28 21.40 -26.26 -3.18
N ASP A 29 21.88 -25.07 -2.78
CA ASP A 29 21.10 -24.10 -2.01
C ASP A 29 19.93 -23.51 -2.82
N LYS A 30 20.16 -23.23 -4.12
CA LYS A 30 19.08 -22.80 -5.03
C LYS A 30 18.04 -23.88 -5.29
N LYS A 31 18.45 -25.15 -5.32
CA LYS A 31 17.53 -26.28 -5.51
C LYS A 31 16.74 -26.59 -4.22
N ALA A 32 17.35 -26.40 -3.04
CA ALA A 32 16.68 -26.47 -1.75
C ALA A 32 15.59 -25.40 -1.62
N LEU A 33 15.90 -24.14 -1.95
CA LEU A 33 14.90 -23.05 -2.01
C LEU A 33 13.79 -23.29 -3.05
N ALA A 34 14.10 -23.95 -4.17
CA ALA A 34 13.11 -24.28 -5.19
C ALA A 34 12.18 -25.45 -4.78
N SER A 35 12.63 -26.34 -3.90
CA SER A 35 11.89 -27.56 -3.50
C SER A 35 11.06 -27.42 -2.22
N ALA A 36 11.33 -26.41 -1.39
CA ALA A 36 10.48 -26.08 -0.26
C ALA A 36 9.23 -25.33 -0.75
N ALA A 37 8.24 -26.08 -1.20
CA ALA A 37 6.88 -25.55 -1.28
C ALA A 37 6.43 -25.27 0.16
N LEU A 38 6.28 -23.99 0.51
CA LEU A 38 5.58 -23.63 1.75
C LEU A 38 4.20 -24.28 1.68
N PRO A 39 3.75 -24.96 2.75
CA PRO A 39 2.41 -25.50 2.77
C PRO A 39 1.40 -24.37 2.47
N PRO A 40 0.34 -24.66 1.69
CA PRO A 40 -0.69 -23.67 1.40
C PRO A 40 -1.22 -23.05 2.70
N GLY A 41 -1.24 -21.72 2.77
CA GLY A 41 -1.76 -20.96 3.92
C GLY A 41 -0.75 -20.43 4.94
N GLN A 42 0.57 -20.63 4.78
CA GLN A 42 1.59 -20.04 5.66
C GLN A 42 2.80 -19.52 4.88
N ALA A 43 2.57 -18.55 4.00
CA ALA A 43 3.70 -17.83 3.45
C ALA A 43 4.31 -16.90 4.52
N GLU A 44 5.64 -16.84 4.56
CA GLU A 44 6.36 -15.99 5.50
C GLU A 44 6.04 -14.51 5.24
N VAL A 45 5.69 -13.79 6.30
CA VAL A 45 5.46 -12.35 6.26
C VAL A 45 6.39 -11.68 7.25
N THR A 46 7.26 -10.81 6.76
CA THR A 46 8.14 -9.99 7.60
C THR A 46 7.58 -8.60 7.70
N ALA A 47 7.34 -8.12 8.92
CA ALA A 47 6.85 -6.77 9.18
C ALA A 47 7.94 -5.90 9.80
N LYS A 48 8.15 -4.71 9.23
CA LYS A 48 9.08 -3.69 9.75
C LYS A 48 8.31 -2.48 10.29
N ASN A 49 8.30 -2.34 11.61
CA ASN A 49 7.73 -1.18 12.30
C ASN A 49 8.44 0.12 11.89
N LEU A 50 7.74 1.25 11.99
CA LEU A 50 8.36 2.55 11.82
C LEU A 50 8.99 2.99 13.14
N GLN A 51 10.26 3.39 13.09
CA GLN A 51 10.96 3.99 14.22
C GLN A 51 11.25 5.47 13.96
N SER A 52 11.34 6.26 15.02
CA SER A 52 11.87 7.62 15.00
C SER A 52 13.40 7.61 14.88
N ASP A 53 14.00 8.79 14.73
CA ASP A 53 15.45 8.97 14.75
C ASP A 53 16.08 8.58 16.10
N THR A 54 15.30 8.57 17.18
CA THR A 54 15.72 8.13 18.52
C THR A 54 15.61 6.61 18.71
N GLY A 55 15.09 5.87 17.71
CA GLY A 55 14.88 4.43 17.76
C GLY A 55 13.56 3.99 18.40
N GLU A 56 12.73 4.93 18.86
CA GLU A 56 11.41 4.64 19.43
C GLU A 56 10.44 4.21 18.33
N VAL A 57 9.61 3.20 18.58
CA VAL A 57 8.60 2.76 17.61
C VAL A 57 7.46 3.77 17.59
N VAL A 58 7.18 4.32 16.41
CA VAL A 58 6.12 5.31 16.16
C VAL A 58 4.87 4.62 15.61
N VAL A 59 5.05 3.57 14.81
CA VAL A 59 3.94 2.80 14.22
C VAL A 59 4.27 1.31 14.29
N PHE A 60 3.39 0.54 14.94
CA PHE A 60 3.46 -0.92 14.93
C PHE A 60 2.67 -1.50 13.76
N LEU A 61 3.28 -2.50 13.14
CA LEU A 61 2.63 -3.40 12.19
C LEU A 61 2.32 -4.71 12.92
N GLU A 62 1.03 -4.96 13.11
CA GLU A 62 0.49 -6.07 13.88
C GLU A 62 -0.27 -7.00 12.93
N GLU A 63 -0.23 -8.31 13.19
CA GLU A 63 -1.02 -9.29 12.46
C GLU A 63 -0.89 -9.24 10.93
N ALA A 64 0.30 -8.93 10.41
CA ALA A 64 0.55 -8.95 8.98
C ALA A 64 0.33 -10.38 8.43
N LYS A 65 -0.60 -10.51 7.49
CA LYS A 65 -1.07 -11.79 6.94
C LYS A 65 -1.16 -11.70 5.43
N VAL A 66 -0.86 -12.81 4.78
CA VAL A 66 -1.10 -13.02 3.34
C VAL A 66 -1.88 -14.30 3.16
N ASN A 67 -2.80 -14.31 2.21
CA ASN A 67 -3.56 -15.49 1.84
C ASN A 67 -3.19 -15.88 0.41
N ALA A 68 -2.65 -17.09 0.24
CA ALA A 68 -2.30 -17.64 -1.06
C ALA A 68 -2.90 -19.05 -1.17
N THR A 69 -3.96 -19.19 -1.97
CA THR A 69 -4.60 -20.49 -2.22
C THR A 69 -3.75 -21.41 -3.08
N THR A 70 -2.89 -20.86 -3.95
CA THR A 70 -1.92 -21.62 -4.73
C THR A 70 -0.56 -20.91 -4.73
N PRO A 71 0.54 -21.61 -5.04
CA PRO A 71 1.85 -20.98 -5.13
C PRO A 71 1.91 -19.86 -6.17
N GLN A 72 1.00 -19.82 -7.14
CA GLN A 72 0.94 -18.84 -8.23
C GLN A 72 -0.16 -17.78 -8.03
N ARG A 73 -0.79 -17.74 -6.84
CA ARG A 73 -1.92 -16.85 -6.59
C ARG A 73 -1.90 -16.30 -5.18
N LEU A 74 -1.90 -14.98 -5.07
CA LEU A 74 -2.19 -14.25 -3.84
C LEU A 74 -3.65 -13.78 -3.90
N ASP A 75 -4.44 -14.21 -2.93
CA ASP A 75 -5.87 -13.89 -2.84
C ASP A 75 -6.16 -12.63 -2.04
N GLY A 76 -5.24 -12.27 -1.14
CA GLY A 76 -5.34 -11.05 -0.36
C GLY A 76 -4.22 -10.95 0.66
N TYR A 77 -4.11 -9.75 1.22
CA TYR A 77 -3.13 -9.45 2.25
C TYR A 77 -3.65 -8.33 3.15
N SER A 78 -3.26 -8.36 4.42
CA SER A 78 -3.70 -7.42 5.41
C SER A 78 -2.65 -7.19 6.48
N CYS A 79 -2.72 -6.03 7.13
CA CYS A 79 -1.93 -5.70 8.31
C CYS A 79 -2.75 -4.76 9.18
N SER A 80 -2.73 -4.99 10.48
CA SER A 80 -3.24 -4.04 11.46
C SER A 80 -2.15 -3.04 11.79
N VAL A 81 -2.50 -1.76 11.83
CA VAL A 81 -1.57 -0.68 12.11
C VAL A 81 -1.96 -0.02 13.41
N ARG A 82 -1.07 -0.03 14.40
CA ARG A 82 -1.25 0.71 15.66
C ARG A 82 -0.38 1.94 15.70
N ASN A 83 -0.99 3.08 16.05
CA ASN A 83 -0.26 4.31 16.32
C ASN A 83 0.36 4.24 17.71
N ALA A 84 1.68 4.13 17.80
CA ALA A 84 2.42 4.12 19.07
C ALA A 84 3.02 5.50 19.41
N SER A 85 2.76 6.48 18.57
CA SER A 85 3.22 7.84 18.81
C SER A 85 2.28 8.56 19.78
N GLY A 86 2.80 9.60 20.44
CA GLY A 86 1.97 10.54 21.19
C GLY A 86 1.18 11.54 20.33
N LYS A 87 1.08 11.33 19.01
CA LYS A 87 0.46 12.27 18.05
C LYS A 87 -0.58 11.58 17.17
N SER A 88 -1.63 12.29 16.79
CA SER A 88 -2.64 11.76 15.86
C SER A 88 -2.08 11.66 14.44
N ILE A 89 -2.24 10.50 13.79
CA ILE A 89 -1.81 10.25 12.41
C ILE A 89 -2.98 10.54 11.47
N LYS A 90 -2.79 11.42 10.49
CA LYS A 90 -3.84 11.74 9.50
C LYS A 90 -3.69 11.01 8.18
N ALA A 91 -2.49 10.54 7.86
CA ALA A 91 -2.30 9.65 6.72
C ALA A 91 -1.11 8.73 6.96
N LEU A 92 -1.19 7.52 6.43
CA LEU A 92 -0.06 6.60 6.40
C LEU A 92 -0.14 5.71 5.17
N THR A 93 1.00 5.25 4.68
CA THR A 93 1.10 4.31 3.57
C THR A 93 1.99 3.14 3.98
N LEU A 94 1.46 1.94 3.81
CA LEU A 94 2.22 0.70 3.89
C LEU A 94 2.77 0.36 2.50
N LEU A 95 4.03 -0.08 2.46
CA LEU A 95 4.64 -0.70 1.30
C LEU A 95 4.69 -2.21 1.53
N TRP A 96 4.03 -2.94 0.65
CA TRP A 96 4.12 -4.39 0.55
C TRP A 96 5.05 -4.76 -0.59
N ILE A 97 6.02 -5.63 -0.34
CA ILE A 97 6.87 -6.23 -1.36
C ILE A 97 6.64 -7.72 -1.38
N PHE A 98 6.04 -8.21 -2.46
CA PHE A 98 5.83 -9.63 -2.70
C PHE A 98 7.02 -10.19 -3.46
N ARG A 99 7.73 -11.13 -2.83
CA ARG A 99 8.85 -11.84 -3.45
C ARG A 99 8.33 -13.06 -4.18
N THR A 100 8.69 -13.18 -5.44
CA THR A 100 8.35 -14.34 -6.28
C THR A 100 9.60 -14.95 -6.88
N ILE A 101 9.54 -16.23 -7.23
CA ILE A 101 10.62 -16.93 -7.91
C ILE A 101 10.16 -17.51 -9.24
N ASN A 102 10.96 -17.33 -10.28
CA ASN A 102 10.75 -17.95 -11.58
C ASN A 102 12.11 -18.43 -12.12
N ASN A 103 12.21 -19.72 -12.43
CA ASN A 103 13.44 -20.36 -12.93
C ASN A 103 14.70 -20.08 -12.08
N GLY A 104 14.54 -20.01 -10.75
CA GLY A 104 15.65 -19.75 -9.82
C GLY A 104 16.03 -18.28 -9.64
N THR A 105 15.35 -17.36 -10.33
CA THR A 105 15.53 -15.91 -10.16
C THR A 105 14.42 -15.35 -9.29
N GLU A 106 14.79 -14.64 -8.22
CA GLU A 106 13.86 -13.91 -7.37
C GLU A 106 13.54 -12.53 -7.96
N SER A 107 12.27 -12.13 -7.92
CA SER A 107 11.79 -10.80 -8.29
C SER A 107 10.84 -10.26 -7.22
N GLY A 108 10.68 -8.93 -7.18
CA GLY A 108 9.80 -8.24 -6.24
C GLY A 108 8.70 -7.46 -6.97
N ILE A 109 7.47 -7.54 -6.47
CA ILE A 109 6.35 -6.68 -6.86
C ILE A 109 5.98 -5.82 -5.66
N SER A 110 5.86 -4.52 -5.87
CA SER A 110 5.53 -3.56 -4.81
C SER A 110 4.09 -3.11 -4.91
N GLU A 111 3.36 -3.16 -3.81
CA GLU A 111 2.01 -2.64 -3.67
C GLU A 111 1.94 -1.66 -2.51
N ARG A 112 1.02 -0.69 -2.58
CA ARG A 112 0.86 0.33 -1.55
C ARG A 112 -0.56 0.36 -1.04
N VAL A 113 -0.70 0.38 0.27
CA VAL A 113 -2.00 0.47 0.95
C VAL A 113 -1.97 1.68 1.85
N SER A 114 -2.87 2.62 1.61
CA SER A 114 -2.88 3.89 2.32
C SER A 114 -4.14 4.03 3.18
N PHE A 115 -3.94 4.56 4.38
CA PHE A 115 -4.98 5.21 5.17
C PHE A 115 -4.83 6.72 5.01
N ASN A 116 -5.96 7.41 4.82
CA ASN A 116 -6.01 8.85 4.73
C ASN A 116 -7.29 9.33 5.40
N SER A 117 -7.16 9.88 6.62
CA SER A 117 -8.26 10.49 7.33
C SER A 117 -8.69 11.80 6.66
N LEU A 118 -7.73 12.55 6.12
CA LEU A 118 -7.99 13.82 5.46
C LEU A 118 -8.01 13.66 3.94
N VAL A 119 -9.02 12.94 3.42
CA VAL A 119 -9.31 12.95 1.98
C VAL A 119 -9.78 14.35 1.56
N HIS A 120 -10.65 14.96 2.36
CA HIS A 120 -11.12 16.33 2.16
C HIS A 120 -11.56 16.96 3.50
N PRO A 121 -11.23 18.24 3.80
CA PRO A 121 -11.56 18.89 5.08
C PRO A 121 -13.03 18.83 5.47
N ASP A 122 -13.95 19.12 4.54
CA ASP A 122 -15.41 19.13 4.81
C ASP A 122 -15.93 17.79 5.33
N LEU A 123 -15.35 16.67 4.91
CA LEU A 123 -15.81 15.35 5.34
C LEU A 123 -15.48 15.06 6.81
N ARG A 124 -14.51 15.77 7.40
CA ARG A 124 -14.09 15.56 8.79
C ARG A 124 -15.21 15.87 9.79
N GLU A 125 -15.91 16.99 9.59
CA GLU A 125 -17.02 17.41 10.46
C GLU A 125 -18.17 16.39 10.47
N SER A 126 -18.31 15.69 9.35
CA SER A 126 -19.36 14.70 9.12
C SER A 126 -19.03 13.32 9.71
N GLY A 127 -17.86 13.19 10.34
CA GLY A 127 -17.39 11.97 11.01
C GLY A 127 -16.65 10.99 10.08
N PHE A 128 -16.51 11.33 8.79
CA PHE A 128 -15.71 10.56 7.84
C PHE A 128 -14.24 10.96 7.96
N GLY A 129 -13.36 9.96 8.04
CA GLY A 129 -11.92 10.20 8.03
C GLY A 129 -11.43 10.86 9.32
N ARG A 130 -11.57 10.16 10.44
CA ARG A 130 -10.93 10.56 11.70
C ARG A 130 -9.44 10.18 11.68
N PRO A 131 -8.54 11.04 12.17
CA PRO A 131 -7.16 10.64 12.41
C PRO A 131 -7.08 9.36 13.25
N LEU A 132 -6.00 8.60 13.07
CA LEU A 132 -5.66 7.48 13.92
C LEU A 132 -5.02 8.03 15.19
N GLU A 133 -5.77 8.02 16.30
CA GLU A 133 -5.31 8.56 17.58
C GLU A 133 -4.23 7.67 18.22
N PRO A 134 -3.46 8.18 19.21
CA PRO A 134 -2.51 7.36 19.96
C PRO A 134 -3.15 6.07 20.50
N GLU A 135 -2.40 4.98 20.43
CA GLU A 135 -2.78 3.60 20.80
C GLU A 135 -3.95 3.00 20.02
N GLN A 136 -4.52 3.70 19.04
CA GLN A 136 -5.54 3.12 18.18
C GLN A 136 -4.93 2.19 17.14
N THR A 137 -5.63 1.09 16.88
CA THR A 137 -5.32 0.12 15.84
C THR A 137 -6.39 0.14 14.76
N ILE A 138 -5.97 0.19 13.49
CA ILE A 138 -6.86 0.03 12.34
C ILE A 138 -6.42 -1.13 11.45
N PRO A 139 -7.35 -1.91 10.90
CA PRO A 139 -7.02 -2.90 9.89
C PRO A 139 -6.83 -2.22 8.53
N LEU A 140 -5.69 -2.45 7.90
CA LEU A 140 -5.46 -2.11 6.50
C LEU A 140 -5.46 -3.38 5.66
N ASN A 141 -6.57 -3.58 4.96
CA ASN A 141 -6.79 -4.72 4.08
C ASN A 141 -6.57 -4.29 2.63
N ALA A 142 -5.89 -5.13 1.85
CA ALA A 142 -5.82 -5.00 0.41
C ALA A 142 -6.33 -6.26 -0.26
N GLY A 143 -7.39 -6.07 -1.06
CA GLY A 143 -8.15 -7.15 -1.68
C GLY A 143 -7.68 -7.52 -3.08
N THR A 144 -6.42 -7.27 -3.44
CA THR A 144 -5.96 -7.57 -4.80
C THR A 144 -5.65 -9.05 -4.93
N ILE A 145 -6.35 -9.70 -5.86
CA ILE A 145 -5.99 -11.02 -6.35
C ILE A 145 -4.89 -10.84 -7.40
N THR A 146 -3.68 -11.27 -7.09
CA THR A 146 -2.56 -11.28 -8.05
C THR A 146 -2.28 -12.72 -8.46
N LYS A 147 -2.35 -12.98 -9.77
CA LYS A 147 -2.00 -14.28 -10.36
C LYS A 147 -0.72 -14.13 -11.16
N TRP A 148 0.19 -15.08 -11.00
CA TRP A 148 1.44 -15.16 -11.74
C TRP A 148 1.43 -16.38 -12.67
N ASP A 149 1.81 -16.19 -13.93
CA ASP A 149 1.74 -17.30 -14.90
C ASP A 149 2.84 -18.35 -14.67
N LYS A 150 4.06 -17.91 -14.38
CA LYS A 150 5.24 -18.77 -14.22
C LYS A 150 6.00 -18.55 -12.92
N ALA A 151 5.64 -17.50 -12.17
CA ALA A 151 6.29 -17.18 -10.91
C ALA A 151 5.55 -17.82 -9.75
N ARG A 152 6.30 -18.26 -8.75
CA ARG A 152 5.78 -18.76 -7.48
C ARG A 152 6.01 -17.72 -6.39
N PHE A 153 4.98 -17.41 -5.62
CA PHE A 153 5.07 -16.61 -4.41
C PHE A 153 5.96 -17.29 -3.36
N LEU A 154 6.86 -16.52 -2.76
CA LEU A 154 7.76 -16.97 -1.72
C LEU A 154 7.39 -16.40 -0.36
N ARG A 155 7.41 -15.07 -0.25
CA ARG A 155 7.25 -14.34 1.00
C ARG A 155 6.77 -12.92 0.73
N ALA A 156 6.21 -12.29 1.76
CA ALA A 156 5.88 -10.88 1.73
C ALA A 156 6.69 -10.10 2.78
N GLU A 157 7.08 -8.89 2.41
CA GLU A 157 7.68 -7.93 3.31
C GLU A 157 6.71 -6.74 3.39
N VAL A 158 6.39 -6.28 4.60
CA VAL A 158 5.56 -5.08 4.81
C VAL A 158 6.30 -4.08 5.69
N SER A 159 6.31 -2.83 5.28
CA SER A 159 6.85 -1.72 6.06
C SER A 159 5.95 -0.49 5.98
N VAL A 160 6.10 0.43 6.93
CA VAL A 160 5.52 1.76 6.82
C VAL A 160 6.45 2.61 5.96
N GLU A 161 5.97 3.06 4.81
CA GLU A 161 6.75 3.87 3.87
C GLU A 161 6.65 5.37 4.20
N TYR A 162 5.48 5.82 4.67
CA TYR A 162 5.21 7.22 4.93
C TYR A 162 4.12 7.39 6.00
N VAL A 163 4.28 8.38 6.87
CA VAL A 163 3.31 8.83 7.88
C VAL A 163 3.25 10.36 7.86
N GLU A 164 2.03 10.90 7.94
CA GLU A 164 1.75 12.32 8.11
C GLU A 164 0.91 12.52 9.37
N PHE A 165 1.37 13.37 10.29
CA PHE A 165 0.68 13.71 11.53
C PHE A 165 -0.23 14.95 11.35
N GLU A 166 -1.15 15.15 12.29
CA GLU A 166 -2.04 16.33 12.32
C GLU A 166 -1.25 17.65 12.44
N ASP A 167 -0.13 17.66 13.15
CA ASP A 167 0.76 18.83 13.29
C ASP A 167 1.60 19.14 12.03
N GLY A 168 1.45 18.32 10.97
CA GLY A 168 2.17 18.47 9.71
C GLY A 168 3.55 17.79 9.69
N MET A 169 3.99 17.21 10.80
CA MET A 169 5.21 16.38 10.83
C MET A 169 5.03 15.17 9.91
N LYS A 170 6.14 14.75 9.29
CA LYS A 170 6.20 13.62 8.36
C LYS A 170 7.33 12.68 8.77
N LEU A 171 7.10 11.38 8.64
CA LEU A 171 8.10 10.34 8.90
C LEU A 171 8.03 9.23 7.84
N GLY A 172 9.10 8.46 7.71
CA GLY A 172 9.23 7.40 6.70
C GLY A 172 10.13 7.78 5.53
N GLU A 173 10.52 6.78 4.74
CA GLU A 173 11.48 6.94 3.64
C GLU A 173 10.87 7.64 2.41
N ASP A 174 9.56 7.49 2.18
CA ASP A 174 8.80 8.07 1.05
C ASP A 174 9.59 8.05 -0.27
N HIS A 175 10.07 6.87 -0.67
CA HIS A 175 10.95 6.69 -1.82
C HIS A 175 10.40 7.40 -3.06
N ASN A 176 11.19 8.33 -3.59
CA ASN A 176 10.84 9.15 -4.76
C ASN A 176 9.50 9.90 -4.63
N LYS A 177 9.05 10.19 -3.40
CA LYS A 177 7.78 10.86 -3.09
C LYS A 177 6.54 10.12 -3.56
N ILE A 178 6.62 8.81 -3.80
CA ILE A 178 5.50 8.05 -4.38
C ILE A 178 4.30 8.04 -3.42
N ALA A 179 4.53 7.78 -2.13
CA ALA A 179 3.45 7.67 -1.15
C ALA A 179 2.81 9.02 -0.88
N SER A 180 3.61 10.05 -0.62
CA SER A 180 3.10 11.40 -0.36
C SER A 180 2.40 12.00 -1.59
N SER A 181 2.94 11.80 -2.80
CA SER A 181 2.31 12.25 -4.06
C SER A 181 0.97 11.55 -4.28
N LYS A 182 0.87 10.24 -4.03
CA LYS A 182 -0.40 9.51 -4.17
C LYS A 182 -1.47 10.02 -3.21
N LEU A 183 -1.11 10.30 -1.96
CA LEU A 183 -2.01 10.90 -0.97
C LEU A 183 -2.46 12.31 -1.40
N GLN A 184 -1.53 13.11 -1.92
CA GLN A 184 -1.81 14.44 -2.43
C GLN A 184 -2.76 14.41 -3.63
N GLN A 185 -2.50 13.57 -4.63
CA GLN A 185 -3.40 13.37 -5.78
C GLN A 185 -4.79 12.92 -5.33
N THR A 186 -4.88 12.08 -4.29
CA THR A 186 -6.17 11.66 -3.71
C THR A 186 -6.93 12.86 -3.15
N ARG A 187 -6.26 13.77 -2.45
CA ARG A 187 -6.87 15.01 -1.94
C ARG A 187 -7.31 15.93 -3.08
N GLU A 188 -6.47 16.09 -4.10
CA GLU A 188 -6.78 16.89 -5.30
C GLU A 188 -7.98 16.36 -6.08
N GLY A 189 -8.08 15.04 -6.24
CA GLY A 189 -9.23 14.41 -6.88
C GLY A 189 -10.53 14.61 -6.12
N ALA A 190 -10.48 14.55 -4.78
CA ALA A 190 -11.63 14.84 -3.93
C ALA A 190 -12.08 16.30 -4.06
N GLU A 191 -11.13 17.24 -4.08
CA GLU A 191 -11.40 18.66 -4.31
C GLU A 191 -12.02 18.91 -5.70
N LYS A 192 -11.43 18.35 -6.76
CA LYS A 192 -11.98 18.43 -8.13
C LYS A 192 -13.42 17.93 -8.20
N TYR A 193 -13.70 16.80 -7.56
CA TYR A 193 -15.06 16.26 -7.51
C TYR A 193 -16.02 17.18 -6.77
N LYS A 194 -15.61 17.73 -5.62
CA LYS A 194 -16.41 18.72 -4.89
C LYS A 194 -16.74 19.93 -5.76
N GLN A 195 -15.76 20.52 -6.45
CA GLN A 195 -15.98 21.71 -7.28
C GLN A 195 -16.91 21.43 -8.46
N TRP A 196 -16.75 20.27 -9.09
CA TRP A 196 -17.68 19.80 -10.12
C TRP A 196 -19.10 19.65 -9.54
N LEU A 197 -19.23 19.02 -8.38
CA LEU A 197 -20.52 18.78 -7.74
C LEU A 197 -21.21 20.08 -7.30
N LYS A 198 -20.43 21.06 -6.83
CA LYS A 198 -20.91 22.42 -6.53
C LYS A 198 -21.52 23.07 -7.77
N THR A 199 -20.85 22.97 -8.92
CA THR A 199 -21.39 23.48 -10.19
C THR A 199 -22.73 22.82 -10.53
N GLN A 200 -22.82 21.50 -10.42
CA GLN A 200 -24.07 20.76 -10.66
C GLN A 200 -25.18 21.15 -9.68
N TYR A 201 -24.85 21.27 -8.39
CA TYR A 201 -25.80 21.65 -7.34
C TYR A 201 -26.40 23.03 -7.60
N LEU A 202 -25.56 24.01 -7.98
CA LEU A 202 -26.01 25.36 -8.32
C LEU A 202 -26.86 25.40 -9.59
N GLN A 203 -26.44 24.69 -10.65
CA GLN A 203 -27.18 24.63 -11.92
C GLN A 203 -28.56 23.97 -11.77
N LYS A 204 -28.69 23.01 -10.85
CA LYS A 204 -29.96 22.33 -10.55
C LYS A 204 -30.78 23.02 -9.46
N GLY A 205 -30.56 24.32 -9.24
CA GLY A 205 -31.35 25.12 -8.30
C GLY A 205 -31.21 24.68 -6.84
N LYS A 206 -30.05 24.14 -6.46
CA LYS A 206 -29.76 23.67 -5.09
C LYS A 206 -30.65 22.51 -4.62
N SER A 207 -31.14 21.70 -5.57
CA SER A 207 -31.98 20.53 -5.27
C SER A 207 -31.15 19.37 -4.67
N VAL A 208 -31.52 18.97 -3.45
CA VAL A 208 -30.96 17.81 -2.74
C VAL A 208 -31.30 16.50 -3.45
N ASP A 209 -32.51 16.38 -4.01
CA ASP A 209 -32.94 15.19 -4.75
C ASP A 209 -32.11 15.03 -6.03
N ALA A 210 -31.90 16.12 -6.76
CA ALA A 210 -31.10 16.09 -7.97
C ALA A 210 -29.61 15.80 -7.70
N LEU A 211 -29.11 16.22 -6.53
CA LEU A 211 -27.79 15.86 -6.04
C LEU A 211 -27.69 14.36 -5.72
N LEU A 212 -28.72 13.80 -5.08
CA LEU A 212 -28.78 12.38 -4.74
C LEU A 212 -28.76 11.50 -5.99
N GLU A 213 -29.50 11.87 -7.04
CA GLU A 213 -29.48 11.17 -8.33
C GLU A 213 -28.07 11.10 -8.93
N ILE A 214 -27.33 12.21 -8.91
CA ILE A 214 -25.93 12.26 -9.37
C ILE A 214 -25.05 11.31 -8.55
N LEU A 215 -25.21 11.32 -7.23
CA LEU A 215 -24.44 10.49 -6.31
C LEU A 215 -24.81 9.00 -6.40
N GLN A 216 -26.00 8.66 -6.90
CA GLN A 216 -26.45 7.28 -7.11
C GLN A 216 -26.11 6.72 -8.50
N GLY A 217 -25.83 7.59 -9.48
CA GLY A 217 -25.49 7.18 -10.85
C GLY A 217 -24.33 6.16 -10.95
N ALA A 218 -24.20 5.52 -12.10
CA ALA A 218 -23.08 4.61 -12.33
C ALA A 218 -21.80 5.40 -12.67
N GLY A 219 -20.73 5.19 -11.90
CA GLY A 219 -19.39 5.68 -12.23
C GLY A 219 -19.10 7.15 -11.88
N MET A 220 -17.96 7.63 -12.37
CA MET A 220 -17.59 9.06 -12.32
C MET A 220 -18.14 9.79 -13.55
N PRO A 221 -18.45 11.09 -13.44
CA PRO A 221 -18.88 11.91 -14.57
C PRO A 221 -17.79 11.95 -15.66
N PRO A 222 -18.15 11.88 -16.95
CA PRO A 222 -17.18 11.91 -18.04
C PRO A 222 -16.53 13.29 -18.23
N ASP A 223 -17.20 14.35 -17.78
CA ASP A 223 -16.72 15.73 -17.80
C ASP A 223 -15.89 16.11 -16.56
N LEU A 224 -15.74 15.18 -15.59
CA LEU A 224 -14.86 15.36 -14.45
C LEU A 224 -13.39 15.22 -14.88
N ALA A 225 -12.64 16.32 -14.86
CA ALA A 225 -11.23 16.37 -15.23
C ALA A 225 -10.28 15.76 -14.17
N VAL A 226 -10.40 14.46 -13.90
CA VAL A 226 -9.52 13.69 -13.00
C VAL A 226 -8.65 12.70 -13.77
N SER A 227 -7.38 12.61 -13.37
CA SER A 227 -6.43 11.65 -13.90
C SER A 227 -6.69 10.24 -13.36
N PRO A 228 -6.39 9.17 -14.13
CA PRO A 228 -6.40 7.82 -13.60
C PRO A 228 -5.49 7.67 -12.37
N GLY A 229 -5.86 6.79 -11.45
CA GLY A 229 -5.07 6.56 -10.24
C GLY A 229 -5.52 7.43 -9.06
N GLY A 230 -4.63 8.27 -8.52
CA GLY A 230 -4.84 8.96 -7.24
C GLY A 230 -6.05 9.88 -7.23
N GLU A 231 -6.15 10.77 -8.22
CA GLU A 231 -7.27 11.71 -8.31
C GLU A 231 -8.61 10.98 -8.47
N MET A 232 -8.68 9.98 -9.35
CA MET A 232 -9.87 9.13 -9.50
C MET A 232 -10.29 8.47 -8.18
N SER A 233 -9.34 7.91 -7.42
CA SER A 233 -9.62 7.33 -6.10
C SER A 233 -10.17 8.37 -5.12
N GLY A 234 -9.58 9.57 -5.09
CA GLY A 234 -10.04 10.69 -4.27
C GLY A 234 -11.47 11.12 -4.56
N ALA A 235 -11.78 11.33 -5.85
CA ALA A 235 -13.12 11.67 -6.31
C ALA A 235 -14.15 10.60 -5.90
N GLN A 236 -13.80 9.33 -6.07
CA GLN A 236 -14.65 8.20 -5.67
C GLN A 236 -14.87 8.15 -4.15
N MET A 237 -13.83 8.39 -3.35
CA MET A 237 -13.94 8.43 -1.88
C MET A 237 -14.87 9.55 -1.44
N TYR A 238 -14.71 10.76 -1.99
CA TYR A 238 -15.59 11.90 -1.69
C TYR A 238 -17.03 11.60 -2.06
N ARG A 239 -17.26 11.10 -3.27
CA ARG A 239 -18.60 10.70 -3.73
C ARG A 239 -19.26 9.69 -2.80
N LYS A 240 -18.54 8.64 -2.42
CA LYS A 240 -19.06 7.60 -1.52
C LYS A 240 -19.38 8.15 -0.14
N ALA A 241 -18.51 8.98 0.42
CA ALA A 241 -18.73 9.61 1.71
C ALA A 241 -19.97 10.50 1.69
N LEU A 242 -20.09 11.37 0.68
CA LEU A 242 -21.25 12.25 0.53
C LEU A 242 -22.55 11.46 0.29
N LEU A 243 -22.53 10.43 -0.55
CA LEU A 243 -23.70 9.55 -0.73
C LEU A 243 -24.15 8.94 0.60
N SER A 244 -23.20 8.50 1.43
CA SER A 244 -23.49 7.96 2.76
C SER A 244 -24.10 9.02 3.68
N LEU A 245 -23.59 10.25 3.66
CA LEU A 245 -24.16 11.39 4.40
C LEU A 245 -25.60 11.68 3.97
N MET A 246 -25.87 11.72 2.67
CA MET A 246 -27.21 11.93 2.12
C MET A 246 -28.17 10.84 2.59
N LYS A 247 -27.75 9.57 2.56
CA LYS A 247 -28.55 8.44 3.07
C LYS A 247 -28.79 8.48 4.59
N SER A 248 -27.89 9.12 5.35
CA SER A 248 -28.02 9.26 6.81
C SER A 248 -28.92 10.44 7.25
N GLY A 249 -29.45 11.23 6.31
CA GLY A 249 -30.23 12.44 6.59
C GLY A 249 -29.39 13.69 6.92
N LYS A 250 -28.07 13.54 7.11
CA LYS A 250 -27.14 14.67 7.38
C LYS A 250 -26.67 15.39 6.11
N GLY A 251 -27.01 14.88 4.92
CA GLY A 251 -26.48 15.37 3.67
C GLY A 251 -27.02 16.75 3.24
N GLN A 252 -28.23 17.12 3.65
CA GLN A 252 -28.81 18.42 3.28
C GLN A 252 -28.05 19.58 3.94
N ASP A 253 -27.80 19.50 5.24
CA ASP A 253 -27.01 20.51 5.97
C ASP A 253 -25.58 20.58 5.42
N PHE A 254 -24.99 19.42 5.12
CA PHE A 254 -23.68 19.34 4.48
C PHE A 254 -23.66 20.05 3.12
N ALA A 255 -24.60 19.74 2.22
CA ALA A 255 -24.68 20.35 0.90
C ALA A 255 -24.85 21.87 1.01
N ASN A 256 -25.73 22.33 1.91
CA ASN A 256 -25.94 23.74 2.14
C ASN A 256 -24.70 24.46 2.70
N LYS A 257 -23.90 23.79 3.52
CA LYS A 257 -22.70 24.41 4.11
C LYS A 257 -21.51 24.41 3.15
N HIS A 258 -21.32 23.33 2.40
CA HIS A 258 -20.07 23.07 1.68
C HIS A 258 -20.18 23.15 0.15
N LEU A 259 -21.39 23.13 -0.42
CA LEU A 259 -21.64 23.23 -1.86
C LEU A 259 -22.33 24.54 -2.28
N ASN A 260 -22.74 25.39 -1.34
CA ASN A 260 -23.26 26.73 -1.63
C ASN A 260 -22.16 27.70 -2.08
#